data_AF-A0A6F8PRX0-F1
#
_entry.id   AF-A0A6F8PRX0-F1
#
_cell.length_a   1.000
_cell.length_b   1.000
_cell.length_c   1.000
_cell.angle_alpha   90.00
_cell.angle_beta   90.00
_cell.angle_gamma   90.00
#
_symmetry.space_group_name_H-M   'P 1'
#
loop_
_entity.id
_entity.type
_entity.pdbx_description
1 polymer ?
#
loop_
_entity_poly.entity_id
_entity_poly.type
_entity_poly.pdbx_seq_one_letter_code
_entity_poly.pdbx_strand_id
1 'polypeptide(L)'
;MNLMNFDEKNRDSFSNIVKTLVNRHQTDPKEMFMHVLESEAEPEMNYWMTRVLVQEYFVSAHLVVAKDAAGEPVKALQAACLLQNVGMVAALLELGSFKGAVTEQEYQLAARIASKHEDQAVLGLLMKYAQEKSLLEPFMRKLQGETLQ
;
A
#
# COMPACT_ATOMS: atom_id res chain seq x y z
N MET A 1 -11.67 -8.57 0.98
CA MET A 1 -11.26 -8.37 -0.42
C MET A 1 -9.79 -8.73 -0.54
N ASN A 2 -9.43 -9.40 -1.63
CA ASN A 2 -8.05 -9.77 -1.98
C ASN A 2 -7.83 -9.35 -3.43
N LEU A 3 -7.28 -8.16 -3.66
CA LEU A 3 -7.09 -7.54 -4.97
C LEU A 3 -6.16 -8.36 -5.86
N MET A 4 -5.24 -9.10 -5.27
CA MET A 4 -4.21 -9.88 -5.97
C MET A 4 -4.57 -11.36 -6.12
N ASN A 5 -5.70 -11.82 -5.53
CA ASN A 5 -6.12 -13.21 -5.52
C ASN A 5 -5.06 -14.19 -4.97
N PHE A 6 -4.22 -13.75 -4.02
CA PHE A 6 -3.25 -14.65 -3.36
C PHE A 6 -3.94 -15.70 -2.49
N ASP A 7 -3.31 -16.87 -2.27
CA ASP A 7 -3.88 -17.91 -1.42
C ASP A 7 -3.88 -17.46 0.05
N GLU A 8 -5.06 -17.31 0.64
CA GLU A 8 -5.22 -16.87 2.02
C GLU A 8 -4.56 -17.82 3.03
N LYS A 9 -4.36 -19.09 2.66
CA LYS A 9 -3.64 -20.06 3.51
C LYS A 9 -2.17 -19.71 3.71
N ASN A 10 -1.58 -18.93 2.80
CA ASN A 10 -0.18 -18.52 2.92
C ASN A 10 0.03 -17.52 4.07
N ARG A 11 -1.03 -16.80 4.49
CA ARG A 11 -0.99 -15.86 5.61
C ARG A 11 -0.41 -16.48 6.89
N ASP A 12 -0.77 -17.71 7.21
CA ASP A 12 -0.34 -18.39 8.43
C ASP A 12 1.18 -18.63 8.44
N SER A 13 1.77 -18.94 7.28
CA SER A 13 3.21 -19.07 7.12
C SER A 13 3.92 -17.75 7.43
N PHE A 14 3.41 -16.63 6.89
CA PHE A 14 3.97 -15.30 7.15
C PHE A 14 3.76 -14.86 8.61
N SER A 15 2.62 -15.18 9.22
CA SER A 15 2.40 -14.94 10.66
C SER A 15 3.47 -15.62 11.51
N ASN A 16 3.79 -16.89 11.21
CA ASN A 16 4.84 -17.63 11.93
C ASN A 16 6.25 -17.05 11.71
N ILE A 17 6.56 -16.58 10.50
CA ILE A 17 7.83 -15.91 10.18
C ILE A 17 7.96 -14.63 11.01
N VAL A 18 6.97 -13.74 10.93
CA VAL A 18 6.99 -12.46 11.67
C VAL A 18 7.05 -12.72 13.17
N LYS A 19 6.27 -13.68 13.68
CA LYS A 19 6.32 -14.09 15.10
C LYS A 19 7.70 -14.54 15.54
N THR A 20 8.42 -15.26 14.69
CA THR A 20 9.78 -15.70 14.98
C THR A 20 10.73 -14.51 15.01
N LEU A 21 10.65 -13.61 14.04
CA LEU A 21 11.48 -12.40 13.98
C LEU A 21 11.25 -11.50 15.19
N VAL A 22 10.00 -11.23 15.55
CA VAL A 22 9.66 -10.38 16.69
C VAL A 22 10.06 -11.03 18.01
N ASN A 23 9.67 -12.28 18.27
CA ASN A 23 9.89 -12.88 19.59
C ASN A 23 11.31 -13.41 19.81
N ARG A 24 11.91 -14.02 18.78
CA ARG A 24 13.23 -14.66 18.91
C ARG A 24 14.36 -13.71 18.55
N HIS A 25 14.18 -12.92 17.50
CA HIS A 25 15.20 -11.99 17.01
C HIS A 25 15.02 -10.57 17.52
N GLN A 26 13.95 -10.31 18.30
CA GLN A 26 13.67 -9.01 18.93
C GLN A 26 13.63 -7.86 17.90
N THR A 27 13.21 -8.16 16.67
CA THR A 27 13.07 -7.17 15.61
C THR A 27 11.83 -6.32 15.87
N ASP A 28 11.95 -4.99 15.76
CA ASP A 28 10.81 -4.08 15.87
C ASP A 28 9.86 -4.28 14.67
N PRO A 29 8.57 -4.60 14.88
CA PRO A 29 7.60 -4.70 13.81
C PRO A 29 7.52 -3.45 12.93
N LYS A 30 7.75 -2.25 13.50
CA LYS A 30 7.77 -1.01 12.72
C LYS A 30 8.97 -0.95 11.78
N GLU A 31 10.14 -1.39 12.22
CA GLU A 31 11.34 -1.51 11.38
C GLU A 31 11.13 -2.55 10.27
N MET A 32 10.53 -3.71 10.60
CA MET A 32 10.14 -4.71 9.60
C MET A 32 9.20 -4.13 8.54
N PHE A 33 8.24 -3.30 8.93
CA PHE A 33 7.32 -2.65 8.01
C PHE A 33 8.05 -1.68 7.05
N MET A 34 9.07 -0.97 7.54
CA MET A 34 9.93 -0.14 6.70
C MET A 34 10.76 -0.97 5.73
N HIS A 35 11.29 -2.12 6.17
CA HIS A 35 11.98 -3.04 5.26
C HIS A 35 11.06 -3.64 4.20
N VAL A 36 9.82 -3.97 4.55
CA VAL A 36 8.82 -4.41 3.56
C VAL A 36 8.54 -3.32 2.53
N LEU A 37 8.44 -2.06 2.97
CA LEU A 37 8.22 -0.91 2.09
C LEU A 37 9.35 -0.76 1.06
N GLU A 38 10.60 -0.92 1.49
CA GLU A 38 11.80 -0.79 0.67
C GLU A 38 12.15 -2.08 -0.10
N SER A 39 11.41 -3.17 0.10
CA SER A 39 11.74 -4.48 -0.45
C SER A 39 11.32 -4.63 -1.91
N GLU A 40 12.26 -5.12 -2.73
CA GLU A 40 12.02 -5.60 -4.10
C GLU A 40 11.61 -7.09 -4.16
N ALA A 41 11.25 -7.69 -3.02
CA ALA A 41 10.78 -9.07 -2.99
C ALA A 41 9.46 -9.25 -3.76
N GLU A 42 9.12 -10.51 -4.03
CA GLU A 42 7.89 -10.89 -4.72
C GLU A 42 6.64 -10.21 -4.11
N PRO A 43 5.69 -9.73 -4.93
CA PRO A 43 4.51 -9.01 -4.43
C PRO A 43 3.71 -9.75 -3.36
N GLU A 44 3.63 -11.08 -3.42
CA GLU A 44 2.93 -11.89 -2.41
C GLU A 44 3.59 -11.77 -1.02
N MET A 45 4.92 -11.74 -0.97
CA MET A 45 5.65 -11.58 0.29
C MET A 45 5.36 -10.22 0.91
N ASN A 46 5.50 -9.15 0.14
CA ASN A 46 5.24 -7.79 0.64
C ASN A 46 3.77 -7.62 1.05
N TYR A 47 2.84 -8.22 0.31
CA TYR A 47 1.42 -8.22 0.65
C TYR A 47 1.13 -8.87 2.01
N TRP A 48 1.57 -10.11 2.20
CA TRP A 48 1.27 -10.85 3.44
C TRP A 48 2.03 -10.30 4.65
N MET A 49 3.30 -9.92 4.48
CA MET A 49 4.07 -9.30 5.55
C MET A 49 3.42 -8.00 6.02
N THR A 50 2.97 -7.13 5.09
CA THR A 50 2.24 -5.90 5.42
C THR A 50 0.96 -6.21 6.21
N ARG A 51 0.13 -7.14 5.72
CA ARG A 51 -1.11 -7.55 6.39
C ARG A 51 -0.86 -8.05 7.81
N VAL A 52 0.12 -8.93 8.00
CA VAL A 52 0.47 -9.50 9.31
C VAL A 52 0.97 -8.40 10.25
N LEU A 53 1.89 -7.55 9.81
CA LEU A 53 2.45 -6.47 10.64
C LEU A 53 1.37 -5.48 11.11
N VAL A 54 0.42 -5.13 10.24
CA VAL A 54 -0.67 -4.23 10.60
C VAL A 54 -1.71 -4.90 11.51
N GLN A 55 -2.11 -6.14 11.18
CA GLN A 55 -3.24 -6.80 11.86
C GLN A 55 -2.86 -7.48 13.18
N GLU A 56 -1.64 -8.01 13.28
CA GLU A 56 -1.20 -8.84 14.42
C GLU A 56 -0.20 -8.10 15.32
N TYR A 57 0.54 -7.15 14.74
CA TYR A 57 1.56 -6.35 15.46
C TYR A 57 1.20 -4.87 15.54
N PHE A 58 -0.01 -4.49 15.11
CA PHE A 58 -0.59 -3.15 15.25
C PHE A 58 0.27 -2.02 14.68
N VAL A 59 1.12 -2.33 13.69
CA VAL A 59 1.80 -1.28 12.91
C VAL A 59 0.72 -0.48 12.18
N SER A 60 0.73 0.85 12.33
CA SER A 60 -0.27 1.69 11.69
C SER A 60 -0.16 1.61 10.17
N ALA A 61 -1.24 1.24 9.47
CA ALA A 61 -1.30 1.33 8.00
C ALA A 61 -1.09 2.79 7.52
N HIS A 62 -1.56 3.76 8.31
CA HIS A 62 -1.40 5.19 8.02
C HIS A 62 -0.03 5.76 8.44
N LEU A 63 0.98 4.92 8.62
CA LEU A 63 2.30 5.34 9.09
C LEU A 63 2.86 6.45 8.19
N VAL A 64 3.30 7.53 8.82
CA VAL A 64 4.12 8.56 8.16
C VAL A 64 5.55 8.04 8.15
N VAL A 65 6.09 7.86 6.95
CA VAL A 65 7.39 7.21 6.72
C VAL A 65 8.48 8.21 6.37
N ALA A 66 8.11 9.36 5.82
CA ALA A 66 9.03 10.45 5.48
C ALA A 66 8.31 11.80 5.46
N LYS A 67 9.06 12.85 5.12
CA LYS A 67 8.53 14.15 4.69
C LYS A 67 9.04 14.45 3.29
N ASP A 68 8.23 15.12 2.48
CA ASP A 68 8.65 15.57 1.16
C ASP A 68 9.48 16.87 1.22
N ALA A 69 9.87 17.39 0.06
CA ALA A 69 10.66 18.62 -0.04
C ALA A 69 9.94 19.88 0.50
N ALA A 70 8.60 19.87 0.56
CA ALA A 70 7.80 20.93 1.15
C ALA A 70 7.59 20.73 2.67
N GLY A 71 8.05 19.62 3.23
CA GLY A 71 7.87 19.25 4.63
C GLY A 71 6.55 18.52 4.92
N GLU A 72 5.78 18.17 3.88
CA GLU A 72 4.50 17.48 4.00
C GLU A 72 4.72 16.00 4.32
N PRO A 73 3.86 15.38 5.16
CA PRO A 73 4.02 13.99 5.56
C PRO A 73 3.76 13.03 4.39
N VAL A 74 4.72 12.15 4.13
CA VAL A 74 4.57 11.05 3.18
C VAL A 74 4.12 9.81 3.96
N LYS A 75 2.95 9.29 3.61
CA LYS A 75 2.37 8.08 4.20
C LYS A 75 2.82 6.82 3.48
N ALA A 76 2.70 5.69 4.16
CA ALA A 76 3.06 4.36 3.64
C ALA A 76 2.47 4.07 2.25
N LEU A 77 1.20 4.39 1.98
CA LEU A 77 0.59 4.15 0.66
C LEU A 77 1.27 4.97 -0.45
N GLN A 78 1.58 6.24 -0.18
CA GLN A 78 2.23 7.11 -1.16
C GLN A 78 3.67 6.65 -1.42
N ALA A 79 4.40 6.29 -0.36
CA ALA A 79 5.74 5.74 -0.50
C ALA A 79 5.75 4.40 -1.23
N ALA A 80 4.79 3.51 -0.96
CA ALA A 80 4.68 2.23 -1.66
C ALA A 80 4.40 2.42 -3.16
N CYS A 81 3.56 3.41 -3.53
CA CYS A 81 3.37 3.79 -4.93
C CYS A 81 4.65 4.37 -5.56
N LEU A 82 5.42 5.17 -4.83
CA LEU A 82 6.68 5.74 -5.30
C LEU A 82 7.75 4.66 -5.54
N LEU A 83 7.81 3.68 -4.66
CA LEU A 83 8.74 2.55 -4.72
C LEU A 83 8.20 1.37 -5.55
N GLN A 84 7.06 1.55 -6.24
CA GLN A 84 6.46 0.54 -7.12
C GLN A 84 6.19 -0.81 -6.40
N ASN A 85 5.96 -0.77 -5.08
CA ASN A 85 5.76 -1.95 -4.25
C ASN A 85 4.30 -2.44 -4.35
N VAL A 86 4.00 -3.12 -5.45
CA VAL A 86 2.66 -3.61 -5.82
C VAL A 86 1.98 -4.38 -4.68
N GLY A 87 2.73 -5.28 -4.03
CA GLY A 87 2.22 -6.11 -2.94
C GLY A 87 1.78 -5.30 -1.73
N MET A 88 2.62 -4.36 -1.29
CA MET A 88 2.28 -3.48 -0.18
C MET A 88 1.16 -2.51 -0.54
N VAL A 89 1.13 -1.97 -1.76
CA VAL A 89 0.00 -1.13 -2.24
C VAL A 89 -1.32 -1.89 -2.11
N ALA A 90 -1.40 -3.12 -2.65
CA ALA A 90 -2.62 -3.91 -2.56
C ALA A 90 -3.07 -4.13 -1.11
N ALA A 91 -2.14 -4.50 -0.22
CA ALA A 91 -2.42 -4.68 1.20
C ALA A 91 -2.92 -3.39 1.86
N LEU A 92 -2.26 -2.26 1.63
CA LEU A 92 -2.60 -0.96 2.22
C LEU A 92 -3.96 -0.44 1.72
N LEU A 93 -4.31 -0.66 0.46
CA LEU A 93 -5.64 -0.33 -0.07
C LEU A 93 -6.74 -1.14 0.63
N GLU A 94 -6.55 -2.44 0.80
CA GLU A 94 -7.49 -3.32 1.50
C GLU A 94 -7.62 -2.99 2.99
N LEU A 95 -6.53 -2.53 3.60
CA LEU A 95 -6.50 -2.06 4.99
C LEU A 95 -7.06 -0.65 5.17
N GLY A 96 -7.46 0.03 4.09
CA GLY A 96 -8.00 1.38 4.14
C GLY A 96 -6.97 2.43 4.55
N SER A 97 -5.74 2.31 4.07
CA SER A 97 -4.58 3.16 4.42
C SER A 97 -4.61 4.58 3.82
N PHE A 98 -5.79 5.14 3.59
CA PHE A 98 -5.97 6.49 3.08
C PHE A 98 -7.23 7.10 3.69
N LYS A 99 -7.23 8.43 3.84
CA LYS A 99 -8.40 9.18 4.30
C LYS A 99 -9.31 9.55 3.12
N GLY A 100 -10.62 9.48 3.36
CA GLY A 100 -11.63 9.90 2.40
C GLY A 100 -11.97 8.85 1.35
N ALA A 101 -12.59 9.28 0.26
CA ALA A 101 -12.96 8.43 -0.88
C ALA A 101 -11.83 8.29 -1.92
N VAL A 102 -12.02 7.38 -2.89
CA VAL A 102 -11.07 7.21 -4.03
C VAL A 102 -10.96 8.45 -4.92
N THR A 103 -11.90 9.38 -4.80
CA THR A 103 -11.93 10.68 -5.47
C THR A 103 -11.29 11.79 -4.64
N GLU A 104 -10.75 11.50 -3.46
CA GLU A 104 -10.17 12.51 -2.57
C GLU A 104 -8.64 12.55 -2.63
N GLN A 105 -8.07 13.57 -1.97
CA GLN A 105 -6.68 14.00 -2.12
C GLN A 105 -5.67 12.87 -1.91
N GLU A 106 -5.79 12.08 -0.83
CA GLU A 106 -4.81 11.05 -0.50
C GLU A 106 -4.75 9.93 -1.55
N TYR A 107 -5.92 9.48 -2.00
CA TYR A 107 -6.02 8.43 -3.02
C TYR A 107 -5.59 8.95 -4.40
N GLN A 108 -6.02 10.15 -4.78
CA GLN A 108 -5.64 10.78 -6.04
C GLN A 108 -4.14 11.10 -6.09
N LEU A 109 -3.51 11.43 -4.96
CA LEU A 109 -2.07 11.60 -4.89
C LEU A 109 -1.33 10.27 -5.15
N ALA A 110 -1.77 9.17 -4.54
CA ALA A 110 -1.22 7.84 -4.82
C ALA A 110 -1.33 7.47 -6.32
N ALA A 111 -2.50 7.73 -6.92
CA ALA A 111 -2.73 7.49 -8.35
C ALA A 111 -1.86 8.36 -9.27
N ARG A 112 -1.65 9.63 -8.91
CA ARG A 112 -0.75 10.52 -9.66
C ARG A 112 0.72 10.09 -9.56
N ILE A 113 1.17 9.64 -8.39
CA ILE A 113 2.52 9.08 -8.22
C ILE A 113 2.67 7.88 -9.16
N ALA A 114 1.75 6.91 -9.12
CA ALA A 114 1.80 5.74 -9.99
C ALA A 114 1.79 6.12 -11.48
N SER A 115 0.90 7.05 -11.88
CA SER A 115 0.82 7.54 -13.26
C SER A 115 2.10 8.24 -13.71
N LYS A 116 2.74 9.06 -12.87
CA LYS A 116 3.98 9.77 -13.18
C LYS A 116 5.16 8.82 -13.37
N HIS A 117 5.16 7.71 -12.64
CA HIS A 117 6.16 6.65 -12.75
C HIS A 117 5.82 5.61 -13.81
N GLU A 118 4.76 5.82 -14.60
CA GLU A 118 4.25 4.90 -15.62
C GLU A 118 3.98 3.47 -15.08
N ASP A 119 3.74 3.35 -13.78
CA ASP A 119 3.53 2.07 -13.10
C ASP A 119 2.12 1.54 -13.34
N GLN A 120 1.99 0.74 -14.40
CA GLN A 120 0.71 0.16 -14.80
C GLN A 120 0.17 -0.85 -13.78
N ALA A 121 1.04 -1.51 -13.01
CA ALA A 121 0.62 -2.50 -12.02
C ALA A 121 -0.06 -1.81 -10.84
N VAL A 122 0.59 -0.79 -10.27
CA VAL A 122 0.03 0.02 -9.17
C VAL A 122 -1.20 0.79 -9.64
N LEU A 123 -1.18 1.39 -10.84
CA LEU A 123 -2.34 2.10 -11.37
C LEU A 123 -3.52 1.14 -11.58
N GLY A 124 -3.27 -0.06 -12.10
CA GLY A 124 -4.27 -1.11 -12.26
C GLY A 124 -4.90 -1.52 -10.93
N LEU A 125 -4.13 -1.61 -9.84
CA LEU A 125 -4.67 -1.87 -8.51
C LEU A 125 -5.56 -0.76 -8.00
N LEU A 126 -5.15 0.50 -8.18
CA LEU A 126 -5.94 1.66 -7.78
C LEU A 126 -7.25 1.75 -8.57
N MET A 127 -7.23 1.43 -9.87
CA MET A 127 -8.43 1.35 -10.70
C MET A 127 -9.34 0.20 -10.25
N LYS A 128 -8.79 -0.99 -10.00
CA LYS A 128 -9.55 -2.15 -9.52
C LYS A 128 -10.22 -1.85 -8.18
N TYR A 129 -9.50 -1.26 -7.23
CA TYR A 129 -10.08 -0.86 -5.96
C TYR A 129 -11.20 0.18 -6.12
N ALA A 130 -11.02 1.19 -7.00
CA ALA A 130 -12.07 2.17 -7.29
C ALA A 130 -13.31 1.53 -7.94
N GLN A 131 -13.11 0.52 -8.80
CA GLN A 131 -14.19 -0.25 -9.42
C GLN A 131 -15.00 -1.04 -8.37
N GLU A 132 -14.33 -1.68 -7.41
CA GLU A 132 -14.96 -2.38 -6.29
C GLU A 132 -15.77 -1.44 -5.38
N LYS A 133 -15.48 -0.13 -5.41
CA LYS A 133 -16.27 0.91 -4.74
C LYS A 133 -17.35 1.53 -5.62
N SER A 134 -17.54 1.05 -6.85
CA SER A 134 -18.44 1.64 -7.86
C SER A 134 -18.13 3.12 -8.16
N LEU A 135 -16.85 3.49 -8.07
CA LEU A 135 -16.36 4.86 -8.21
C LEU A 135 -15.24 4.97 -9.27
N LEU A 136 -15.13 4.01 -10.19
CA LEU A 136 -14.09 4.02 -11.23
C LEU A 136 -14.21 5.23 -12.16
N GLU A 137 -15.40 5.51 -12.70
CA GLU A 137 -15.62 6.66 -13.59
C GLU A 137 -15.26 8.01 -12.92
N PRO A 138 -15.77 8.34 -11.71
CA PRO A 138 -15.41 9.61 -11.07
C PRO A 138 -13.93 9.64 -10.64
N PHE A 139 -13.33 8.50 -10.29
CA PHE A 139 -11.89 8.39 -10.04
C PHE A 139 -11.08 8.77 -11.29
N MET A 140 -11.38 8.17 -12.45
CA MET A 140 -10.67 8.40 -13.70
C MET A 140 -10.82 9.84 -14.18
N ARG A 141 -12.05 10.39 -14.09
CA ARG A 141 -12.31 11.78 -14.48
C ARG A 141 -11.46 12.76 -13.68
N LYS A 142 -11.26 12.51 -12.38
CA LYS A 142 -10.45 13.38 -11.54
C LYS A 142 -8.95 13.24 -11.83
N LEU A 143 -8.49 12.01 -12.03
CA LEU A 143 -7.10 11.73 -12.39
C LEU A 143 -6.71 12.41 -13.72
N GLN A 144 -7.59 12.37 -14.71
CA GLN A 144 -7.41 13.01 -16.03
C GLN A 144 -7.59 14.53 -16.00
N GLY A 145 -8.53 15.03 -15.20
CA GLY A 145 -8.82 16.46 -15.10
C GLY A 145 -7.68 17.30 -14.50
N GLU A 146 -6.86 16.70 -13.62
CA GLU A 146 -5.70 17.36 -13.02
C GLU A 146 -4.40 17.18 -13.84
N THR A 147 -4.38 16.31 -14.86
CA THR A 147 -3.21 16.15 -15.77
C THR A 147 -3.22 17.14 -16.94
N LEU A 148 -4.33 17.86 -17.15
CA LEU A 148 -4.53 18.85 -18.23
C LEU A 148 -4.22 20.30 -17.79
N GLN A 149 -3.77 20.52 -16.56
CA GLN A 149 -3.34 21.81 -16.02
C GLN A 149 -1.86 21.78 -15.67
#